data_AF-A0A7J9G1P8-F1
#
_entry.id   AF-A0A7J9G1P8-F1
#
_cell.length_a   1.000
_cell.length_b   1.000
_cell.length_c   1.000
_cell.angle_alpha   90.00
_cell.angle_beta   90.00
_cell.angle_gamma   90.00
#
_symmetry.space_group_name_H-M   'P 1'
#
loop_
_entity.id
_entity.type
_entity.pdbx_description
1 polymer ?
#
loop_
_entity_poly.entity_id
_entity_poly.type
_entity_poly.pdbx_seq_one_letter_code
_entity_poly.pdbx_strand_id
1 'polypeptide(L)'
;MLNGEQIGGRKRSSFYYDIWNIKYLSKFKWDDLTEEIAYKSAIREQKLALEISAAKRERDFYLSKVDQSRKLSSIEERMKKKQKVQEESGMNSELPVSHKKVIRQFPQKKPVAVDTSQGKPTLSKDVLAGVSIA
;
A
#
# COMPACT_ATOMS: atom_id res chain seq x y z
N MET A 1 1.22 -47.38 -34.78
CA MET A 1 2.29 -46.52 -34.21
C MET A 1 1.59 -45.23 -33.86
N LEU A 2 1.40 -44.94 -32.57
CA LEU A 2 0.33 -44.04 -32.09
C LEU A 2 0.41 -42.59 -32.63
N ASN A 3 1.58 -42.11 -33.02
CA ASN A 3 1.76 -40.75 -33.53
C ASN A 3 1.27 -40.63 -34.98
N GLY A 4 0.38 -39.68 -35.26
CA GLY A 4 -0.26 -39.51 -36.58
C GLY A 4 -1.50 -40.38 -36.80
N GLU A 5 -1.91 -41.18 -35.81
CA GLU A 5 -3.16 -41.95 -35.84
C GLU A 5 -4.32 -41.13 -35.24
N GLN A 6 -5.53 -41.28 -35.79
CA GLN A 6 -6.73 -40.66 -35.21
C GLN A 6 -6.93 -41.16 -33.78
N ILE A 7 -7.31 -40.25 -32.87
CA ILE A 7 -7.68 -40.60 -31.48
C ILE A 7 -8.78 -41.67 -31.46
N GLY A 8 -9.64 -41.67 -32.48
CA GLY A 8 -10.74 -42.60 -32.62
C GLY A 8 -11.97 -42.17 -31.84
N GLY A 9 -12.87 -43.12 -31.58
CA GLY A 9 -14.16 -42.87 -30.93
C GLY A 9 -15.34 -42.88 -31.90
N ARG A 10 -16.51 -42.43 -31.44
CA ARG A 10 -17.72 -42.37 -32.28
C ARG A 10 -17.62 -41.16 -33.21
N LYS A 11 -18.14 -41.25 -34.44
CA LYS A 11 -18.18 -40.12 -35.40
C LYS A 11 -18.77 -38.81 -34.85
N ARG A 12 -19.55 -38.89 -33.77
CA ARG A 12 -20.22 -37.76 -33.11
C ARG A 12 -19.42 -37.15 -31.95
N SER A 13 -18.29 -37.74 -31.54
CA SER A 13 -17.45 -37.18 -30.48
C SER A 13 -16.55 -36.07 -31.02
N SER A 14 -16.28 -35.06 -30.19
CA SER A 14 -15.42 -33.93 -30.55
C SER A 14 -14.04 -34.35 -31.05
N PHE A 15 -13.49 -35.42 -30.49
CA PHE A 15 -12.12 -35.87 -30.77
C PHE A 15 -12.01 -36.84 -31.96
N TYR A 16 -13.09 -37.07 -32.70
CA TYR A 16 -13.10 -38.09 -33.76
C TYR A 16 -12.14 -37.77 -34.91
N TYR A 17 -12.00 -36.50 -35.26
CA TYR A 17 -11.07 -36.03 -36.29
C TYR A 17 -9.70 -35.63 -35.74
N ASP A 18 -9.54 -35.62 -34.42
CA ASP A 18 -8.29 -35.25 -33.78
C ASP A 18 -7.27 -36.38 -33.93
N ILE A 19 -6.01 -36.00 -34.10
CA ILE A 19 -4.89 -36.91 -34.35
C ILE A 19 -3.99 -36.90 -33.12
N TRP A 20 -3.54 -38.07 -32.69
CA TRP A 20 -2.49 -38.19 -31.67
C TRP A 20 -1.19 -37.56 -32.18
N ASN A 21 -0.73 -36.50 -31.52
CA ASN A 21 0.60 -35.92 -31.73
C ASN A 21 1.38 -35.99 -30.42
N ILE A 22 2.14 -37.08 -30.25
CA ILE A 22 2.88 -37.35 -29.02
C ILE A 22 4.36 -37.46 -29.38
N LYS A 23 5.16 -36.53 -28.83
CA LYS A 23 6.62 -36.55 -28.95
C LYS A 23 7.22 -36.90 -27.60
N TYR A 24 8.00 -37.98 -27.55
CA TYR A 24 8.80 -38.29 -26.38
C TYR A 24 9.98 -37.32 -26.30
N LEU A 25 9.97 -36.48 -25.28
CA LEU A 25 11.08 -35.59 -24.96
C LEU A 25 11.96 -36.32 -23.94
N SER A 26 13.03 -36.95 -24.42
CA SER A 26 13.99 -37.59 -23.52
C SER A 26 14.57 -36.54 -22.58
N LYS A 27 14.62 -36.87 -21.28
CA LYS A 27 15.09 -36.00 -20.18
C LYS A 27 14.15 -34.86 -19.76
N PHE A 28 13.00 -34.68 -20.41
CA PHE A 28 12.00 -33.71 -19.97
C PHE A 28 11.04 -34.35 -18.97
N LYS A 29 10.88 -33.72 -17.80
CA LYS A 29 9.97 -34.19 -16.74
C LYS A 29 8.76 -33.28 -16.66
N TRP A 30 7.65 -33.81 -16.16
CA TRP A 30 6.46 -33.01 -15.86
C TRP A 30 6.75 -31.88 -14.88
N ASP A 31 7.68 -32.12 -13.95
CA ASP A 31 8.14 -31.13 -12.97
C ASP A 31 8.65 -29.86 -13.66
N ASP A 32 9.46 -30.00 -14.72
CA ASP A 32 10.03 -28.89 -15.49
C ASP A 32 8.92 -28.00 -16.10
N LEU A 33 7.85 -28.62 -16.61
CA LEU A 33 6.69 -27.89 -17.15
C LEU A 33 5.95 -27.12 -16.06
N THR A 34 5.71 -27.77 -14.92
CA THR A 34 5.00 -27.15 -13.80
C THR A 34 5.81 -26.03 -13.17
N GLU A 35 7.12 -26.19 -13.07
CA GLU A 35 8.05 -25.18 -12.59
C GLU A 35 8.01 -23.93 -13.50
N GLU A 36 8.06 -24.11 -14.81
CA GLU A 36 7.99 -22.99 -15.75
C GLU A 36 6.64 -22.24 -15.65
N ILE A 37 5.53 -22.97 -15.54
CA ILE A 37 4.19 -22.38 -15.37
C ILE A 37 4.11 -21.61 -14.05
N ALA A 38 4.57 -22.22 -12.95
CA ALA A 38 4.59 -21.61 -11.63
C ALA A 38 5.45 -20.34 -11.63
N TYR A 39 6.64 -20.39 -12.21
CA TYR A 39 7.55 -19.26 -12.36
C TYR A 39 6.92 -18.11 -13.16
N LYS A 40 6.32 -18.41 -14.32
CA LYS A 40 5.59 -17.40 -15.12
C LYS A 40 4.42 -16.81 -14.35
N SER A 41 3.73 -17.61 -13.54
CA SER A 41 2.62 -17.15 -12.72
C SER A 41 3.08 -16.21 -11.60
N ALA A 42 4.18 -16.55 -10.92
CA ALA A 42 4.77 -15.73 -9.87
C ALA A 42 5.28 -14.39 -10.42
N ILE A 43 5.94 -14.38 -11.60
CA ILE A 43 6.36 -13.13 -12.25
C ILE A 43 5.16 -12.24 -12.55
N ARG A 44 4.07 -12.81 -13.07
CA ARG A 44 2.86 -12.05 -13.38
C ARG A 44 2.26 -11.44 -12.12
N GLU A 45 2.14 -12.23 -11.05
CA GLU A 45 1.61 -11.77 -9.77
C GLU A 45 2.47 -10.66 -9.18
N GLN A 46 3.80 -10.80 -9.22
CA GLN A 46 4.73 -9.75 -8.77
C GLN A 46 4.54 -8.45 -9.56
N LYS A 47 4.44 -8.51 -10.89
CA LYS A 47 4.18 -7.33 -11.72
C LYS A 47 2.86 -6.66 -11.37
N LEU A 48 1.78 -7.44 -11.27
CA LEU A 48 0.46 -6.92 -10.89
C LEU A 48 0.48 -6.29 -9.49
N ALA A 49 1.16 -6.91 -8.52
CA ALA A 49 1.29 -6.36 -7.17
C ALA A 49 2.04 -5.03 -7.17
N LEU A 50 3.11 -4.91 -7.97
CA LEU A 50 3.84 -3.65 -8.14
C LEU A 50 2.96 -2.57 -8.76
N GLU A 51 2.24 -2.86 -9.84
CA GLU A 51 1.32 -1.92 -10.49
C GLU A 51 0.22 -1.45 -9.52
N ILE A 52 -0.40 -2.38 -8.80
CA ILE A 52 -1.41 -2.07 -7.77
C ILE A 52 -0.82 -1.19 -6.67
N SER A 53 0.42 -1.47 -6.24
CA SER A 53 1.07 -0.69 -5.18
C SER A 53 1.37 0.75 -5.63
N ALA A 54 1.76 0.94 -6.89
CA ALA A 54 1.99 2.26 -7.48
C ALA A 54 0.67 3.05 -7.55
N ALA A 55 -0.39 2.44 -8.11
CA ALA A 55 -1.70 3.06 -8.20
C ALA A 55 -2.30 3.40 -6.82
N LYS A 56 -2.10 2.54 -5.81
CA LYS A 56 -2.51 2.82 -4.42
C LYS A 56 -1.77 4.03 -3.86
N ARG A 57 -0.45 4.12 -4.06
CA ARG A 57 0.35 5.26 -3.59
C ARG A 57 -0.12 6.57 -4.21
N GLU A 58 -0.40 6.58 -5.51
CA GLU A 58 -0.93 7.74 -6.23
C GLU A 58 -2.32 8.16 -5.71
N ARG A 59 -3.22 7.18 -5.52
CA ARG A 59 -4.55 7.42 -4.97
C ARG A 59 -4.49 8.00 -3.55
N ASP A 60 -3.70 7.41 -2.67
CA ASP A 60 -3.58 7.86 -1.28
C ASP A 60 -2.95 9.27 -1.21
N PHE A 61 -1.98 9.54 -2.07
CA PHE A 61 -1.43 10.88 -2.25
C PHE A 61 -2.52 11.88 -2.67
N TYR A 62 -3.32 11.56 -3.68
CA TYR A 62 -4.42 12.42 -4.12
C TYR A 62 -5.43 12.69 -3.00
N LEU A 63 -5.85 11.66 -2.28
CA LEU A 63 -6.81 11.79 -1.18
C LEU A 63 -6.27 12.71 -0.08
N SER A 64 -5.00 12.55 0.28
CA SER A 64 -4.34 13.42 1.27
C SER A 64 -4.32 14.90 0.85
N LYS A 65 -4.14 15.18 -0.45
CA LYS A 65 -4.14 16.54 -1.01
C LYS A 65 -5.52 17.16 -1.05
N VAL A 66 -6.54 16.38 -1.39
CA VAL A 66 -7.94 16.82 -1.34
C VAL A 66 -8.34 17.20 0.08
N ASP A 67 -7.99 16.37 1.07
CA ASP A 67 -8.28 16.65 2.48
C ASP A 67 -7.53 17.89 2.98
N GLN A 68 -6.28 18.07 2.58
CA GLN A 68 -5.50 19.29 2.87
C GLN A 68 -6.18 20.53 2.28
N SER A 69 -6.61 20.47 1.01
CA SER A 69 -7.28 21.58 0.34
C SER A 69 -8.60 21.96 1.02
N ARG A 70 -9.44 20.98 1.39
CA ARG A 70 -10.69 21.22 2.13
C ARG A 70 -10.45 21.86 3.49
N LYS A 71 -9.38 21.46 4.20
CA LYS A 71 -9.00 22.09 5.47
C LYS A 71 -8.59 23.54 5.25
N LEU A 72 -7.74 23.80 4.26
CA LEU A 72 -7.28 25.16 3.94
C LEU A 72 -8.45 26.07 3.53
N SER A 73 -9.35 25.62 2.67
CA SER A 73 -10.53 26.41 2.27
C SER A 73 -11.42 26.76 3.46
N SER A 74 -11.67 25.81 4.37
CA SER A 74 -12.44 26.06 5.59
C SER A 74 -11.77 27.08 6.52
N ILE A 75 -10.43 27.09 6.57
CA ILE A 75 -9.66 28.07 7.35
C ILE A 75 -9.74 29.44 6.69
N GLU A 76 -9.54 29.52 5.37
CA GLU A 76 -9.64 30.76 4.61
C GLU A 76 -11.03 31.41 4.75
N GLU A 77 -12.10 30.62 4.66
CA GLU A 77 -13.46 31.11 4.88
C GLU A 77 -13.66 31.68 6.29
N ARG A 78 -13.12 31.01 7.32
CA ARG A 78 -13.18 31.49 8.70
C ARG A 78 -12.37 32.77 8.88
N MET A 79 -11.20 32.88 8.27
CA MET A 79 -10.35 34.07 8.31
C MET A 79 -11.02 35.25 7.60
N LYS A 80 -11.60 35.04 6.41
CA LYS A 80 -12.37 36.06 5.67
C LYS A 80 -13.58 36.55 6.46
N LYS A 81 -14.34 35.64 7.09
CA LYS A 81 -15.48 36.03 7.96
C LYS A 81 -15.01 36.88 9.15
N LYS A 82 -13.90 36.52 9.81
CA LYS A 82 -13.33 37.31 10.91
C LYS A 82 -12.86 38.68 10.44
N GLN A 83 -12.19 38.77 9.29
CA GLN A 83 -11.75 40.04 8.70
C GLN A 83 -12.95 40.96 8.41
N LYS A 84 -14.01 40.44 7.78
CA LYS A 84 -15.24 41.21 7.53
C LYS A 84 -15.87 41.75 8.81
N VAL A 85 -16.01 40.92 9.85
CA VAL A 85 -16.54 41.37 11.16
C VAL A 85 -15.66 42.45 11.79
N GLN A 86 -14.34 42.36 11.59
CA GLN A 86 -13.38 43.32 12.13
C GLN A 86 -13.38 44.65 11.35
N GLU A 87 -13.59 44.61 10.04
CA GLU A 87 -13.78 45.79 9.18
C GLU A 87 -15.13 46.47 9.42
N GLU A 88 -16.21 45.70 9.57
CA GLU A 88 -17.57 46.21 9.85
C GLU A 88 -17.70 46.80 11.26
N SER A 89 -16.87 46.38 12.23
CA SER A 89 -16.87 46.90 13.59
C SER A 89 -16.05 48.19 13.79
N GLY A 90 -15.48 48.77 12.73
CA GLY A 90 -14.94 50.14 12.73
C GLY A 90 -14.04 50.49 13.92
N MET A 91 -12.83 49.94 14.00
CA MET A 91 -11.79 50.44 14.92
C MET A 91 -10.44 50.49 14.21
N ASN A 92 -10.06 51.70 13.77
CA ASN A 92 -8.68 52.02 13.47
C ASN A 92 -7.90 52.08 14.80
N SER A 93 -7.28 50.97 15.18
CA SER A 93 -6.23 50.97 16.21
C SER A 93 -5.24 49.85 15.91
N GLU A 94 -4.11 50.25 15.34
CA GLU A 94 -2.75 49.71 15.51
C GLU A 94 -2.61 48.26 16.00
N LEU A 95 -2.03 47.41 15.13
CA LEU A 95 -1.24 46.19 15.41
C LEU A 95 -1.80 45.18 16.44
N PRO A 96 -2.23 43.96 16.03
CA PRO A 96 -2.69 42.98 17.00
C PRO A 96 -1.50 42.33 17.70
N VAL A 97 -1.32 42.71 18.96
CA VAL A 97 -0.51 42.03 19.96
C VAL A 97 -0.81 40.53 19.95
N SER A 98 0.23 39.74 19.67
CA SER A 98 0.28 38.28 19.75
C SER A 98 -0.45 37.78 21.00
N HIS A 99 -1.64 37.20 20.81
CA HIS A 99 -2.39 36.56 21.88
C HIS A 99 -1.58 35.36 22.38
N LYS A 100 -0.92 35.50 23.53
CA LYS A 100 -0.12 34.44 24.16
C LYS A 100 -0.99 33.19 24.32
N LYS A 101 -0.58 32.07 23.70
CA LYS A 101 -1.20 30.76 23.90
C LYS A 101 -1.25 30.46 25.40
N VAL A 102 -2.45 30.38 25.97
CA VAL A 102 -2.65 29.90 27.34
C VAL A 102 -2.38 28.39 27.35
N ILE A 103 -1.14 28.00 27.59
CA ILE A 103 -0.75 26.61 27.80
C ILE A 103 -1.17 26.25 29.22
N ARG A 104 -2.32 25.58 29.36
CA ARG A 104 -2.75 25.02 30.64
C ARG A 104 -1.82 23.86 31.00
N GLN A 105 -1.04 24.01 32.07
CA GLN A 105 -0.26 22.91 32.62
C GLN A 105 -1.19 22.02 33.44
N PHE A 106 -1.52 20.85 32.89
CA PHE A 106 -2.22 19.81 33.65
C PHE A 106 -1.19 19.04 34.50
N PRO A 107 -1.41 18.88 35.82
CA PRO A 107 -0.55 18.01 36.62
C PRO A 107 -0.75 16.56 36.17
N GLN A 108 0.24 16.00 35.47
CA GLN A 108 0.25 14.59 35.12
C GLN A 108 0.80 13.78 36.30
N LYS A 109 0.07 12.75 36.72
CA LYS A 109 0.59 11.76 37.67
C LYS A 109 1.67 10.96 36.97
N LYS A 110 2.85 10.83 37.60
CA LYS A 110 3.92 9.96 37.09
C LYS A 110 3.38 8.53 37.02
N PRO A 111 3.58 7.79 35.93
CA PRO A 111 3.19 6.38 35.88
C PRO A 111 3.96 5.62 36.96
N VAL A 112 3.26 4.71 37.65
CA VAL A 112 3.86 3.82 38.64
C VAL A 112 4.95 3.03 37.93
N ALA A 113 6.19 3.15 38.42
CA ALA A 113 7.29 2.34 37.95
C ALA A 113 6.93 0.88 38.27
N VAL A 114 6.53 0.13 37.25
CA VAL A 114 6.60 -1.33 37.29
C VAL A 114 8.09 -1.62 37.30
N ASP A 115 8.60 -2.28 38.34
CA ASP A 115 10.01 -2.64 38.46
C ASP A 115 10.45 -3.43 37.21
N THR A 116 11.08 -2.74 36.27
CA THR A 116 11.82 -3.33 35.14
C THR A 116 13.15 -3.87 35.63
N SER A 117 13.16 -4.63 36.73
CA SER A 117 14.30 -5.47 37.11
C SER A 117 14.46 -6.65 36.15
N GLN A 118 13.48 -6.88 35.27
CA GLN A 118 13.62 -7.68 34.07
C GLN A 118 13.58 -6.73 32.87
N GLY A 119 14.76 -6.36 32.38
CA GLY A 119 14.89 -5.63 31.12
C GLY A 119 14.15 -6.40 30.03
N LYS A 120 13.20 -5.74 29.35
CA LYS A 120 12.59 -6.31 28.14
C LYS A 120 13.75 -6.68 27.20
N PRO A 121 13.77 -7.89 26.59
CA PRO A 121 14.81 -8.25 25.66
C PRO A 121 14.71 -7.33 24.45
N THR A 122 15.53 -6.27 24.43
CA THR A 122 15.71 -5.41 23.26
C THR A 122 16.83 -6.00 22.43
N LEU A 123 16.56 -6.25 21.15
CA LEU A 123 17.59 -6.61 20.17
C LEU A 123 18.69 -5.53 20.17
N SER A 124 19.94 -5.96 19.98
CA SER A 124 21.08 -5.04 19.96
C SER A 124 20.94 -4.02 18.84
N LYS A 125 21.49 -2.82 19.07
CA LYS A 125 21.43 -1.71 18.10
C LYS A 125 22.01 -2.09 16.74
N ASP A 126 22.99 -2.98 16.73
CA ASP A 126 23.63 -3.48 15.51
C ASP A 126 22.69 -4.34 14.66
N VAL A 127 21.80 -5.11 15.30
CA VAL A 127 20.76 -5.89 14.59
C VAL A 127 19.71 -4.96 13.99
N LEU A 128 19.33 -3.89 14.70
CA LEU A 128 18.36 -2.92 14.21
C LEU A 128 18.92 -2.05 13.07
N ALA A 129 20.22 -1.75 13.09
CA ALA A 129 20.89 -0.98 12.04
C ALA A 129 20.93 -1.73 10.70
N GLY A 130 20.97 -3.07 10.72
CA GLY A 130 20.95 -3.91 9.52
C GLY A 130 19.58 -4.00 8.83
N VAL A 131 18.50 -3.54 9.47
CA VAL A 131 17.12 -3.58 8.92
C VAL A 131 16.73 -2.27 8.22
N SER A 132 17.55 -1.23 8.29
CA SER A 132 17.32 0.01 7.51
C SER A 132 17.94 -0.10 6.12
N ILE A 133 17.31 -0.89 5.24
CA ILE A 133 17.58 -0.91 3.80
C ILE A 133 16.24 -0.73 3.07
N ALA A 134 16.16 0.39 2.32
CA ALA A 134 15.21 0.77 1.27
C ALA A 134 13.72 0.98 1.65
#